data_AF-A0A4Y2RCL1-F1
#
_entry.id   AF-A0A4Y2RCL1-F1
#
_cell.length_a   1.000
_cell.length_b   1.000
_cell.length_c   1.000
_cell.angle_alpha   90.00
_cell.angle_beta   90.00
_cell.angle_gamma   90.00
#
_symmetry.space_group_name_H-M   'P 1'
#
loop_
_entity.id
_entity.type
_entity.pdbx_description
1 polymer ?
#
loop_
_entity_poly.entity_id
_entity_poly.type
_entity_poly.pdbx_seq_one_letter_code
_entity_poly.pdbx_strand_id
1 'polypeptide(L)'
;MLKLLWPSIFTICMKLTVSPANGFGRNPTNPGSGMNFYGEISDTSVLRRPEVLIFGPNDCSENFNNGRSSFFNDPDFYCETSEPIQCDYSCPYRKYNGSCNNPHIPRLGMSEICYLRLTPAYYEGKGGVRKSVTGDPLPEPRDISLNILKDIHLPTAEVTYLFTAHGQIIAHDLTRAIQPPTNCCKPENAKKAECTMSISVRPDDPFYSQFNKTCLNFQRSNQCTLCKT
;
A
#
# COMPACT_ATOMS: atom_id res chain seq x y z
N MET A 1 -21.65 -30.56 21.94
CA MET A 1 -20.24 -30.34 21.57
C MET A 1 -20.15 -30.27 20.06
N LEU A 2 -20.24 -29.05 19.51
CA LEU A 2 -20.20 -28.79 18.08
C LEU A 2 -18.72 -28.57 17.70
N LYS A 3 -18.12 -29.49 16.93
CA LYS A 3 -16.79 -29.32 16.38
C LYS A 3 -16.85 -28.24 15.29
N LEU A 4 -16.29 -27.07 15.58
CA LEU A 4 -16.03 -26.02 14.61
C LEU A 4 -14.99 -26.53 13.60
N LEU A 5 -15.44 -26.89 12.41
CA LEU A 5 -14.60 -27.04 11.24
C LEU A 5 -14.23 -25.62 10.78
N TRP A 6 -12.99 -25.24 11.06
CA TRP A 6 -12.33 -24.07 10.50
C TRP A 6 -12.21 -24.29 8.98
N PRO A 7 -12.92 -23.54 8.11
CA PRO A 7 -12.69 -23.68 6.69
C PRO A 7 -11.35 -23.03 6.37
N SER A 8 -10.48 -23.84 5.76
CA SER A 8 -9.19 -23.48 5.23
C SER A 8 -9.27 -22.18 4.44
N ILE A 9 -8.42 -21.22 4.82
CA ILE A 9 -8.24 -19.94 4.15
C ILE A 9 -7.93 -20.21 2.67
N PHE A 10 -8.83 -19.76 1.80
CA PHE A 10 -8.61 -19.73 0.36
C PHE A 10 -7.32 -18.98 0.07
N THR A 11 -6.28 -19.71 -0.36
CA THR A 11 -5.12 -19.08 -1.00
C THR A 11 -5.55 -18.69 -2.42
N ILE A 12 -6.00 -17.45 -2.59
CA ILE A 12 -6.25 -16.90 -3.92
C ILE A 12 -4.91 -16.46 -4.50
N CYS A 13 -4.31 -17.29 -5.36
CA CYS A 13 -3.26 -16.83 -6.26
C CYS A 13 -3.90 -15.97 -7.36
N MET A 14 -4.05 -14.67 -7.13
CA MET A 14 -4.34 -13.72 -8.20
C MET A 14 -3.07 -13.53 -9.04
N LYS A 15 -3.06 -14.10 -10.25
CA LYS A 15 -2.05 -13.80 -11.27
C LYS A 15 -2.39 -12.45 -11.89
N LEU A 16 -1.84 -11.37 -11.32
CA LEU A 16 -1.93 -10.04 -11.93
C LEU A 16 -1.07 -10.01 -13.19
N THR A 17 -1.68 -10.18 -14.36
CA THR A 17 -1.04 -9.86 -15.64
C THR A 17 -1.14 -8.36 -15.86
N VAL A 18 -0.05 -7.63 -15.64
CA VAL A 18 0.07 -6.24 -16.06
C VAL A 18 0.24 -6.24 -17.58
N SER A 19 -0.78 -5.77 -18.30
CA SER A 19 -0.66 -5.54 -19.74
C SER A 19 0.30 -4.36 -19.98
N PRO A 20 1.23 -4.42 -20.94
CA PRO A 20 2.10 -3.29 -21.25
C PRO A 20 1.24 -2.12 -21.71
N ALA A 21 1.24 -1.04 -20.94
CA ALA A 21 0.57 0.20 -21.28
C ALA A 21 1.36 0.92 -22.39
N ASN A 22 1.12 0.52 -23.63
CA ASN A 22 1.51 1.30 -24.81
C ASN A 22 0.66 2.58 -24.84
N GLY A 23 1.07 3.61 -24.11
CA GLY A 23 0.33 4.87 -24.07
C GLY A 23 0.88 6.00 -23.18
N PHE A 24 1.84 5.74 -22.29
CA PHE A 24 2.42 6.82 -21.48
C PHE A 24 3.56 7.50 -22.24
N GLY A 25 3.24 8.64 -22.86
CA GLY A 25 4.18 9.52 -23.53
C GLY A 25 5.36 9.88 -22.61
N ARG A 26 6.56 9.70 -23.14
CA ARG A 26 7.83 10.06 -22.50
C ARG A 26 7.92 11.57 -22.36
N ASN A 27 7.76 12.10 -21.15
CA ASN A 27 8.23 13.44 -20.83
C ASN A 27 9.21 13.32 -19.63
N PRO A 28 10.51 13.58 -19.81
CA PRO A 28 11.56 13.15 -18.88
C PRO A 28 11.77 14.07 -17.66
N THR A 29 10.93 15.08 -17.45
CA THR A 29 11.02 15.93 -16.26
C THR A 29 10.14 15.34 -15.16
N ASN A 30 10.73 14.45 -14.35
CA ASN A 30 10.09 13.88 -13.17
C ASN A 30 10.33 14.82 -11.95
N PRO A 31 9.35 15.62 -11.50
CA PRO A 31 9.54 16.50 -10.34
C PRO A 31 9.38 15.76 -9.00
N GLY A 32 8.99 14.47 -9.01
CA GLY A 32 8.70 13.69 -7.81
C GLY A 32 9.74 12.59 -7.56
N SER A 33 10.77 12.88 -6.77
CA SER A 33 11.67 11.84 -6.27
C SER A 33 10.92 10.97 -5.25
N GLY A 34 10.57 9.74 -5.62
CA GLY A 34 10.13 8.71 -4.69
C GLY A 34 10.78 7.39 -5.07
N MET A 35 11.45 6.80 -4.09
CA MET A 35 12.59 5.89 -4.27
C MET A 35 12.29 4.42 -4.61
N ASN A 36 11.07 4.08 -5.03
CA ASN A 36 10.70 2.68 -5.31
C ASN A 36 10.18 2.48 -6.73
N PHE A 37 10.91 2.98 -7.74
CA PHE A 37 10.59 2.74 -9.14
C PHE A 37 11.47 1.62 -9.68
N TYR A 38 10.88 0.50 -10.12
CA TYR A 38 11.62 -0.64 -10.69
C TYR A 38 12.23 -0.39 -12.09
N GLY A 39 12.26 0.86 -12.58
CA GLY A 39 12.63 1.13 -13.97
C GLY A 39 11.58 0.61 -14.96
N GLU A 40 11.87 0.68 -16.26
CA GLU A 40 11.16 -0.12 -17.26
C GLU A 40 11.48 -1.61 -17.00
N ILE A 41 10.48 -2.49 -16.93
CA ILE A 41 10.66 -3.94 -16.71
C ILE A 41 11.45 -4.52 -17.90
N SER A 42 12.77 -4.60 -17.77
CA SER A 42 13.67 -5.20 -18.76
C SER A 42 14.10 -6.62 -18.39
N ASP A 43 13.97 -7.01 -17.11
CA ASP A 43 14.31 -8.34 -16.62
C ASP A 43 13.13 -9.02 -15.93
N THR A 44 12.72 -10.17 -16.48
CA THR A 44 11.61 -11.01 -15.98
C THR A 44 12.11 -12.10 -15.01
N SER A 45 13.40 -12.07 -14.64
CA SER A 45 14.02 -13.01 -13.71
C SER A 45 13.30 -13.09 -12.35
N VAL A 46 12.70 -12.00 -11.88
CA VAL A 46 11.93 -11.90 -10.63
C VAL A 46 10.64 -12.75 -10.65
N LEU A 47 10.15 -13.13 -11.84
CA LEU A 47 8.93 -13.94 -12.02
C LEU A 47 9.22 -15.43 -12.22
N ARG A 48 10.46 -15.89 -12.07
CA ARG A 48 10.76 -17.33 -12.15
C ARG A 48 10.11 -18.07 -10.98
N ARG A 49 9.46 -19.19 -11.30
CA ARG A 49 8.87 -20.12 -10.34
C ARG A 49 9.99 -20.66 -9.44
N PRO A 50 9.96 -20.49 -8.11
CA PRO A 50 10.94 -21.11 -7.25
C PRO A 50 10.75 -22.64 -7.28
N GLU A 51 11.86 -23.39 -7.27
CA GLU A 51 11.83 -24.81 -6.93
C GLU A 51 11.28 -24.96 -5.51
N VAL A 52 10.20 -25.73 -5.38
CA VAL A 52 9.57 -26.00 -4.09
C VAL A 52 10.47 -26.96 -3.33
N LEU A 53 11.27 -26.44 -2.41
CA LEU A 53 12.01 -27.26 -1.46
C LEU A 53 11.04 -27.71 -0.36
N ILE A 54 10.64 -28.99 -0.41
CA ILE A 54 9.79 -29.60 0.62
C ILE A 54 10.70 -30.05 1.77
N PHE A 55 10.65 -29.38 2.91
CA PHE A 55 11.33 -29.78 4.13
C PHE A 55 10.31 -30.24 5.19
N GLY A 56 10.71 -31.20 6.02
CA GLY A 56 9.86 -31.84 7.03
C GLY A 56 9.44 -30.91 8.17
N PRO A 57 8.50 -31.34 9.03
CA PRO A 57 7.92 -30.52 10.09
C PRO A 57 8.93 -30.32 11.23
N ASN A 58 9.73 -29.26 11.16
CA ASN A 58 10.58 -28.82 12.27
C ASN A 58 9.82 -27.80 13.12
N ASP A 59 10.10 -27.79 14.43
CA ASP A 59 9.60 -26.77 15.34
C ASP A 59 10.30 -25.43 15.05
N CYS A 60 9.52 -24.45 14.59
CA CYS A 60 10.00 -23.12 14.21
C CYS A 60 10.28 -22.20 15.41
N SER A 61 10.23 -22.75 16.64
CA SER A 61 10.38 -22.01 17.90
C SER A 61 11.83 -21.93 18.43
N GLU A 62 12.77 -22.70 17.89
CA GLU A 62 14.12 -22.78 18.44
C GLU A 62 15.15 -22.01 17.60
N ASN A 63 16.05 -21.29 18.28
CA ASN A 63 17.26 -20.72 17.72
C ASN A 63 18.16 -21.86 17.19
N PHE A 64 17.88 -22.36 16.00
CA PHE A 64 18.59 -23.48 15.41
C PHE A 64 19.85 -23.00 14.69
N ASN A 65 20.98 -23.13 15.37
CA ASN A 65 22.33 -22.95 14.82
C ASN A 65 22.77 -24.07 13.85
N ASN A 66 21.86 -24.90 13.33
CA ASN A 66 22.24 -26.10 12.54
C ASN A 66 21.38 -26.40 11.29
N GLY A 67 20.48 -25.50 10.89
CA GLY A 67 19.93 -25.49 9.51
C GLY A 67 20.71 -24.50 8.67
N ARG A 68 20.88 -24.72 7.36
CA ARG A 68 21.48 -23.73 6.44
C ARG A 68 20.65 -22.44 6.47
N SER A 69 20.94 -21.53 7.40
CA SER A 69 20.41 -20.18 7.39
C SER A 69 21.08 -19.46 6.22
N SER A 70 20.37 -19.41 5.10
CA SER A 70 20.85 -18.66 3.96
C SER A 70 20.62 -17.18 4.24
N PHE A 71 21.73 -16.46 4.39
CA PHE A 71 21.77 -15.01 4.44
C PHE A 71 21.46 -14.50 3.04
N PHE A 72 20.35 -13.80 2.89
CA PHE A 72 19.98 -13.18 1.62
C PHE A 72 20.11 -11.67 1.75
N ASN A 73 21.06 -11.12 1.00
CA ASN A 73 21.16 -9.69 0.77
C ASN A 73 20.13 -9.31 -0.29
N ASP A 74 19.37 -8.26 -0.04
CA ASP A 74 18.39 -7.75 -1.01
C ASP A 74 19.14 -7.00 -2.11
N PRO A 75 19.23 -7.54 -3.34
CA PRO A 75 20.16 -7.00 -4.33
C PRO A 75 19.73 -5.64 -4.89
N ASP A 76 18.49 -5.16 -4.68
CA ASP A 76 17.98 -3.96 -5.35
C ASP A 76 16.91 -3.15 -4.57
N PHE A 77 16.83 -3.29 -3.24
CA PHE A 77 15.93 -2.43 -2.45
C PHE A 77 16.62 -1.06 -2.23
N TYR A 78 16.29 -0.07 -3.05
CA TYR A 78 16.80 1.33 -3.06
C TYR A 78 16.42 2.15 -1.81
N CYS A 79 16.50 1.53 -0.65
CA CYS A 79 16.15 2.08 0.63
C CYS A 79 17.24 1.63 1.58
N GLU A 80 18.17 2.54 1.87
CA GLU A 80 19.23 2.35 2.86
C GLU A 80 18.58 2.06 4.22
N THR A 81 18.36 0.78 4.54
CA THR A 81 18.45 0.22 5.88
C THR A 81 18.14 -1.28 5.87
N SER A 82 19.07 -2.06 6.43
CA SER A 82 18.87 -3.04 7.52
C SER A 82 19.71 -4.29 7.33
N GLU A 83 20.13 -4.86 8.46
CA GLU A 83 20.88 -6.11 8.56
C GLU A 83 20.24 -7.25 7.74
N PRO A 84 21.05 -8.21 7.25
CA PRO A 84 20.57 -9.34 6.47
C PRO A 84 19.52 -10.14 7.25
N ILE A 85 18.38 -10.43 6.61
CA ILE A 85 17.35 -11.30 7.22
C ILE A 85 17.84 -12.74 7.22
N GLN A 86 17.77 -13.39 8.38
CA GLN A 86 17.93 -14.82 8.50
C GLN A 86 16.64 -15.56 8.11
N CYS A 87 16.77 -16.42 7.11
CA CYS A 87 15.69 -17.25 6.63
C CYS A 87 16.01 -18.73 6.84
N ASP A 88 15.12 -19.40 7.57
CA ASP A 88 15.06 -20.86 7.66
C ASP A 88 13.94 -21.36 6.75
N TYR A 89 14.33 -21.90 5.60
CA TYR A 89 13.37 -22.48 4.64
C TYR A 89 12.96 -23.90 5.00
N SER A 90 13.53 -24.49 6.06
CA SER A 90 13.06 -25.78 6.57
C SER A 90 11.71 -25.68 7.28
N CYS A 91 11.33 -24.48 7.72
CA CYS A 91 10.05 -24.20 8.34
C CYS A 91 8.88 -24.25 7.32
N PRO A 92 7.85 -25.07 7.55
CA PRO A 92 6.73 -25.21 6.61
C PRO A 92 5.68 -24.08 6.71
N TYR A 93 5.82 -23.19 7.69
CA TYR A 93 4.84 -22.13 7.98
C TYR A 93 5.34 -20.75 7.56
N ARG A 94 4.39 -19.88 7.17
CA ARG A 94 4.68 -18.49 6.85
C ARG A 94 5.04 -17.72 8.13
N LYS A 95 6.03 -16.83 8.04
CA LYS A 95 6.31 -15.86 9.09
C LYS A 95 5.16 -14.85 9.19
N TYR A 96 4.83 -14.42 10.42
CA TYR A 96 3.72 -13.49 10.67
C TYR A 96 3.87 -12.15 9.94
N ASN A 97 5.11 -11.68 9.76
CA ASN A 97 5.41 -10.42 9.06
C ASN A 97 5.59 -10.61 7.54
N GLY A 98 5.43 -11.82 7.01
CA GLY A 98 5.60 -12.11 5.58
C GLY A 98 7.05 -12.21 5.09
N SER A 99 8.06 -12.03 5.95
CA SER A 99 9.47 -12.17 5.56
C SER A 99 9.83 -13.59 5.13
N CYS A 100 10.86 -13.73 4.29
CA CYS A 100 11.36 -15.01 3.76
C CYS A 100 10.35 -15.79 2.88
N ASN A 101 9.26 -15.16 2.43
CA ASN A 101 8.33 -15.78 1.49
C ASN A 101 8.99 -15.94 0.10
N ASN A 102 9.77 -14.93 -0.33
CA ASN A 102 10.60 -15.02 -1.52
C ASN A 102 12.04 -15.43 -1.12
N PRO A 103 12.60 -16.50 -1.71
CA PRO A 103 13.92 -17.00 -1.34
C PRO A 103 15.06 -16.07 -1.75
N HIS A 104 14.89 -15.26 -2.79
CA HIS A 104 15.92 -14.36 -3.29
C HIS A 104 15.85 -12.95 -2.66
N ILE A 105 14.64 -12.49 -2.37
CA ILE A 105 14.36 -11.15 -1.83
C ILE A 105 13.52 -11.32 -0.55
N PRO A 106 14.13 -11.56 0.63
CA PRO A 106 13.39 -11.88 1.85
C PRO A 106 12.37 -10.83 2.30
N ARG A 107 12.56 -9.56 1.90
CA ARG A 107 11.68 -8.44 2.25
C ARG A 107 10.49 -8.29 1.32
N LEU A 108 10.44 -9.01 0.20
CA LEU A 108 9.38 -8.84 -0.79
C LEU A 108 8.02 -9.27 -0.20
N GLY A 109 7.10 -8.30 -0.08
CA GLY A 109 5.77 -8.52 0.49
C GLY A 109 5.75 -8.62 2.02
N MET A 110 6.85 -8.29 2.69
CA MET A 110 6.89 -8.18 4.15
C MET A 110 6.00 -7.01 4.63
N SER A 111 5.39 -7.12 5.80
CA SER A 111 4.64 -6.02 6.43
C SER A 111 5.58 -4.87 6.87
N GLU A 112 5.01 -3.68 7.08
CA GLU A 112 5.72 -2.48 7.55
C GLU A 112 6.86 -2.00 6.63
N ILE A 113 6.82 -2.41 5.36
CA ILE A 113 7.73 -1.90 4.32
C ILE A 113 7.05 -0.83 3.46
N CYS A 114 7.86 -0.13 2.67
CA CYS A 114 7.36 0.85 1.72
C CYS A 114 6.53 0.18 0.62
N TYR A 115 5.45 0.84 0.20
CA TYR A 115 4.72 0.44 -0.99
C TYR A 115 5.63 0.46 -2.22
N LEU A 116 5.43 -0.55 -3.06
CA LEU A 116 6.03 -0.59 -4.37
C LEU A 116 5.35 0.41 -5.31
N ARG A 117 6.11 1.09 -6.17
CA ARG A 117 5.55 1.94 -7.22
C ARG A 117 5.73 1.33 -8.61
N LEU A 118 4.60 1.13 -9.28
CA LEU A 118 4.58 0.71 -10.69
C LEU A 118 4.90 1.87 -11.64
N THR A 119 4.64 3.11 -11.21
CA THR A 119 4.95 4.33 -11.97
C THR A 119 5.61 5.37 -11.06
N PRO A 120 6.39 6.31 -11.61
CA PRO A 120 6.94 7.42 -10.83
C PRO A 120 5.83 8.25 -10.18
N ALA A 121 6.18 8.97 -9.11
CA ALA A 121 5.25 9.93 -8.53
C ALA A 121 5.04 11.12 -9.45
N TYR A 122 3.83 11.68 -9.38
CA TYR A 122 3.52 12.95 -10.01
C TYR A 122 3.01 13.94 -8.97
N TYR A 123 3.96 14.62 -8.33
CA TYR A 123 3.76 15.74 -7.41
C TYR A 123 5.00 16.63 -7.43
N GLU A 124 4.88 17.85 -6.91
CA GLU A 124 6.03 18.74 -6.79
C GLU A 124 6.96 18.31 -5.63
N GLY A 125 8.27 18.26 -5.90
CA GLY A 125 9.30 18.07 -4.87
C GLY A 125 9.22 16.74 -4.12
N LYS A 126 9.76 16.70 -2.89
CA LYS A 126 9.74 15.52 -2.01
C LYS A 126 8.45 15.49 -1.20
N GLY A 127 7.40 14.94 -1.79
CA GLY A 127 6.11 14.73 -1.12
C GLY A 127 5.22 15.97 -1.10
N GLY A 128 5.29 16.85 -2.10
CA GLY A 128 4.32 17.92 -2.27
C GLY A 128 2.95 17.43 -2.74
N VAL A 129 2.06 18.38 -3.00
CA VAL A 129 0.72 18.14 -3.56
C VAL A 129 0.80 18.22 -5.09
N ARG A 130 -0.01 17.41 -5.76
CA ARG A 130 -0.12 17.45 -7.22
C ARG A 130 -0.83 18.74 -7.66
N LYS A 131 -0.34 19.36 -8.74
CA LYS A 131 -1.01 20.48 -9.43
C LYS A 131 -1.67 20.04 -10.74
N SER A 132 -2.52 20.91 -11.27
CA SER A 132 -3.08 20.81 -12.62
C SER A 132 -1.97 20.83 -13.68
N VAL A 133 -2.29 20.36 -14.89
CA VAL A 133 -1.42 20.49 -16.08
C VAL A 133 -1.13 21.96 -16.44
N THR A 134 -2.00 22.89 -16.02
CA THR A 134 -1.83 24.33 -16.18
C THR A 134 -0.97 24.97 -15.07
N GLY A 135 -0.65 24.21 -14.01
CA GLY A 135 0.01 24.72 -12.81
C GLY A 135 -0.93 25.23 -11.72
N ASP A 136 -2.24 25.24 -11.96
CA ASP A 136 -3.24 25.66 -10.96
C ASP A 136 -3.48 24.60 -9.86
N PRO A 137 -4.02 24.98 -8.69
CA PRO A 137 -4.49 24.03 -7.69
C PRO A 137 -5.57 23.08 -8.24
N LEU A 138 -5.60 21.85 -7.72
CA LEU A 138 -6.67 20.91 -8.03
C LEU A 138 -7.97 21.32 -7.29
N PRO A 139 -9.16 21.00 -7.84
CA PRO A 139 -10.42 21.26 -7.15
C PRO A 139 -10.50 20.56 -5.80
N GLU A 140 -11.21 21.17 -4.85
CA GLU A 140 -11.43 20.59 -3.53
C GLU A 140 -12.13 19.22 -3.64
N PRO A 141 -11.69 18.18 -2.90
CA PRO A 141 -12.30 16.85 -2.97
C PRO A 141 -13.79 16.86 -2.65
N ARG A 142 -14.23 17.76 -1.76
CA ARG A 142 -15.65 17.91 -1.41
C ARG A 142 -16.46 18.45 -2.58
N ASP A 143 -15.94 19.44 -3.30
CA ASP A 143 -16.60 19.99 -4.48
C ASP A 143 -16.73 18.93 -5.59
N ILE A 144 -15.69 18.10 -5.77
CA ILE A 144 -15.77 16.96 -6.70
C ILE A 144 -16.85 15.98 -6.27
N SER A 145 -16.90 15.62 -4.98
CA SER A 145 -17.92 14.72 -4.44
C SER A 145 -19.33 15.26 -4.65
N LEU A 146 -19.57 16.56 -4.47
CA LEU A 146 -20.88 17.16 -4.66
C LEU A 146 -21.31 17.20 -6.14
N ASN A 147 -20.37 17.49 -7.03
CA ASN A 147 -20.68 17.70 -8.45
C ASN A 147 -20.70 16.41 -9.27
N ILE A 148 -19.95 15.37 -8.87
CA ILE A 148 -19.79 14.13 -9.64
C ILE A 148 -20.51 12.95 -9.00
N LEU A 149 -20.41 12.78 -7.67
CA LEU A 149 -20.98 11.63 -6.98
C LEU A 149 -22.42 11.91 -6.59
N LYS A 150 -23.36 11.19 -7.20
CA LYS A 150 -24.77 11.28 -6.85
C LYS A 150 -25.10 10.25 -5.77
N ASP A 151 -25.79 10.71 -4.73
CA ASP A 151 -26.39 9.82 -3.74
C ASP A 151 -27.65 9.20 -4.33
N ILE A 152 -27.53 7.99 -4.85
CA ILE A 152 -28.62 7.24 -5.51
C ILE A 152 -28.73 5.84 -4.90
N HIS A 153 -29.96 5.44 -4.58
CA HIS A 153 -30.23 4.08 -4.09
C HIS A 153 -30.54 3.14 -5.27
N LEU A 154 -29.51 2.45 -5.77
CA LEU A 154 -29.63 1.42 -6.81
C LEU A 154 -29.15 0.05 -6.31
N PRO A 155 -30.00 -0.72 -5.60
CA PRO A 155 -29.65 -2.08 -5.20
C PRO A 155 -29.61 -3.02 -6.41
N THR A 156 -28.70 -3.99 -6.39
CA THR A 156 -28.62 -5.08 -7.38
C THR A 156 -29.04 -6.40 -6.74
N ALA A 157 -29.72 -7.25 -7.52
CA ALA A 157 -30.06 -8.63 -7.12
C ALA A 157 -28.99 -9.65 -7.52
N GLU A 158 -27.94 -9.23 -8.24
CA GLU A 158 -26.91 -10.11 -8.79
C GLU A 158 -25.89 -10.57 -7.74
N VAL A 159 -25.68 -9.76 -6.70
CA VAL A 159 -24.74 -10.04 -5.61
C VAL A 159 -25.39 -9.80 -4.26
N THR A 160 -25.01 -10.60 -3.28
CA THR A 160 -25.41 -10.37 -1.89
C THR A 160 -24.52 -9.31 -1.25
N TYR A 161 -24.94 -8.75 -0.11
CA TYR A 161 -24.13 -7.84 0.69
C TYR A 161 -22.75 -8.41 1.05
N LEU A 162 -22.61 -9.75 1.11
CA LEU A 162 -21.34 -10.42 1.38
C LEU A 162 -20.25 -10.06 0.36
N PHE A 163 -20.62 -9.71 -0.88
CA PHE A 163 -19.67 -9.28 -1.91
C PHE A 163 -18.83 -8.08 -1.44
N THR A 164 -19.49 -7.01 -0.97
CA THR A 164 -18.81 -5.80 -0.48
C THR A 164 -18.01 -6.07 0.79
N ALA A 165 -18.60 -6.83 1.73
CA ALA A 165 -17.92 -7.18 2.98
C ALA A 165 -16.65 -8.01 2.74
N HIS A 166 -16.72 -8.99 1.83
CA HIS A 166 -15.57 -9.82 1.46
C HIS A 166 -14.47 -9.00 0.78
N GLY A 167 -14.85 -8.04 -0.09
CA GLY A 167 -13.90 -7.10 -0.68
C GLY A 167 -13.12 -6.30 0.38
N GLN A 168 -13.79 -5.84 1.44
CA GLN A 168 -13.12 -5.15 2.55
C GLN A 168 -12.18 -6.06 3.33
N ILE A 169 -12.58 -7.33 3.58
CA ILE A 169 -11.71 -8.31 4.25
C ILE A 169 -10.42 -8.50 3.47
N ILE A 170 -10.51 -8.70 2.15
CA ILE A 170 -9.33 -8.84 1.29
C ILE A 170 -8.48 -7.57 1.32
N ALA A 171 -9.09 -6.39 1.20
CA ALA A 171 -8.35 -5.12 1.21
C ALA A 171 -7.56 -4.90 2.51
N HIS A 172 -8.17 -5.24 3.65
CA HIS A 172 -7.55 -5.15 4.98
C HIS A 172 -6.45 -6.19 5.23
N ASP A 173 -6.52 -7.36 4.60
CA ASP A 173 -5.48 -8.39 4.67
C ASP A 173 -4.24 -8.00 3.82
N LEU A 174 -4.46 -7.35 2.68
CA LEU A 174 -3.40 -7.02 1.73
C LEU A 174 -2.65 -5.72 2.06
N THR A 175 -3.36 -4.68 2.51
CA THR A 175 -2.78 -3.32 2.56
C THR A 175 -3.28 -2.51 3.75
N ARG A 176 -2.37 -1.73 4.33
CA ARG A 176 -2.70 -0.72 5.33
C ARG A 176 -1.69 0.42 5.28
N ALA A 177 -2.15 1.64 5.05
CA ALA A 177 -1.33 2.85 5.18
C ALA A 177 -1.59 3.48 6.55
N ILE A 178 -0.52 3.71 7.32
CA ILE A 178 -0.63 4.30 8.67
C ILE A 178 -0.74 5.82 8.51
N GLN A 179 -1.65 6.44 9.26
CA GLN A 179 -1.81 7.89 9.36
C GLN A 179 -1.46 8.36 10.78
N PRO A 180 -0.88 9.56 10.94
CA PRO A 180 -0.66 10.13 12.26
C PRO A 180 -2.01 10.52 12.90
N PRO A 181 -2.18 10.39 14.23
CA PRO A 181 -3.43 10.71 14.93
C PRO A 181 -3.60 12.23 15.14
N THR A 182 -3.41 13.04 14.09
CA THR A 182 -3.46 14.51 14.15
C THR A 182 -4.82 15.04 13.71
N ASN A 183 -5.47 15.94 14.46
CA ASN A 183 -6.67 16.62 13.98
C ASN A 183 -6.31 17.87 13.18
N CYS A 184 -6.36 17.78 11.85
CA CYS A 184 -5.96 18.83 10.92
C CYS A 184 -6.97 19.96 10.77
N CYS A 185 -8.20 19.81 11.26
CA CYS A 185 -9.16 20.92 11.31
C CYS A 185 -8.93 21.88 12.48
N LYS A 186 -8.01 21.54 13.39
CA LYS A 186 -7.64 22.46 14.46
C LYS A 186 -6.63 23.50 13.95
N PRO A 187 -6.82 24.81 14.21
CA PRO A 187 -5.92 25.85 13.74
C PRO A 187 -4.46 25.64 14.12
N GLU A 188 -4.18 25.08 15.31
CA GLU A 188 -2.81 24.79 15.76
C GLU A 188 -2.10 23.72 14.91
N ASN A 189 -2.86 22.86 14.23
CA ASN A 189 -2.31 21.78 13.41
C ASN A 189 -2.26 22.14 11.91
N ALA A 190 -2.88 23.24 11.49
CA ALA A 190 -3.02 23.61 10.08
C ALA A 190 -1.67 23.73 9.33
N LYS A 191 -0.60 24.08 10.04
CA LYS A 191 0.76 24.22 9.47
C LYS A 191 1.57 22.93 9.46
N LYS A 192 1.06 21.83 10.04
CA LYS A 192 1.77 20.55 10.09
C LYS A 192 1.82 19.92 8.69
N ALA A 193 2.92 19.25 8.37
CA ALA A 193 3.15 18.68 7.04
C ALA A 193 2.08 17.64 6.65
N GLU A 194 1.61 16.84 7.62
CA GLU A 194 0.53 15.87 7.42
C GLU A 194 -0.84 16.51 7.20
N CYS A 195 -1.01 17.78 7.57
CA CYS A 195 -2.29 18.51 7.52
C CYS A 195 -2.43 19.44 6.31
N THR A 196 -1.44 19.47 5.43
CA THR A 196 -1.42 20.29 4.21
C THR A 196 -2.55 19.99 3.21
N MET A 197 -3.34 18.93 3.44
CA MET A 197 -4.44 18.48 2.58
C MET A 197 -5.76 18.28 3.36
N SER A 198 -5.96 18.98 4.47
CA SER A 198 -7.28 19.01 5.13
C SER A 198 -8.35 19.46 4.14
N ILE A 199 -9.55 18.87 4.20
CA ILE A 199 -10.58 19.10 3.17
C ILE A 199 -11.41 20.30 3.58
N SER A 200 -11.42 21.34 2.74
CA SER A 200 -12.26 22.52 2.97
C SER A 200 -13.72 22.22 2.64
N VAL A 201 -14.64 22.78 3.43
CA VAL A 201 -16.08 22.69 3.20
C VAL A 201 -16.62 24.09 2.98
N ARG A 202 -17.33 24.28 1.86
CA ARG A 202 -17.91 25.57 1.52
C ARG A 202 -19.05 25.95 2.47
N PRO A 203 -19.27 27.26 2.72
CA PRO A 203 -20.38 27.71 3.55
C PRO A 203 -21.77 27.30 3.03
N ASP A 204 -21.90 27.12 1.71
CA ASP A 204 -23.13 26.70 1.01
C ASP A 204 -23.19 25.17 0.79
N ASP A 205 -22.35 24.38 1.47
CA ASP A 205 -22.42 22.92 1.39
C ASP A 205 -23.80 22.41 1.81
N PRO A 206 -24.49 21.59 1.00
CA PRO A 206 -25.88 21.20 1.24
C PRO A 206 -26.07 20.35 2.51
N PHE A 207 -25.03 19.67 3.00
CA PHE A 207 -25.11 18.79 4.16
C PHE A 207 -24.37 19.36 5.38
N TYR A 208 -23.19 19.94 5.21
CA TYR A 208 -22.33 20.34 6.32
C TYR A 208 -22.61 21.76 6.83
N SER A 209 -23.22 22.63 6.02
CA SER A 209 -23.56 24.00 6.42
C SER A 209 -24.50 24.04 7.63
N GLN A 210 -25.48 23.13 7.70
CA GLN A 210 -26.41 23.01 8.83
C GLN A 210 -25.72 22.68 10.17
N PHE A 211 -24.47 22.21 10.13
CA PHE A 211 -23.67 21.87 11.31
C PHE A 211 -22.53 22.87 11.56
N ASN A 212 -22.48 23.99 10.83
CA ASN A 212 -21.38 24.95 10.87
C ASN A 212 -20.00 24.29 10.67
N LYS A 213 -19.93 23.26 9.80
CA LYS A 213 -18.68 22.55 9.51
C LYS A 213 -18.02 23.14 8.26
N THR A 214 -16.83 23.68 8.44
CA THR A 214 -16.01 24.29 7.38
C THR A 214 -14.76 23.46 7.01
N CYS A 215 -14.53 22.35 7.72
CA CYS A 215 -13.37 21.48 7.49
C CYS A 215 -13.72 20.01 7.81
N LEU A 216 -13.25 19.11 6.95
CA LEU A 216 -13.21 17.67 7.21
C LEU A 216 -11.77 17.24 7.48
N ASN A 217 -11.59 16.53 8.58
CA ASN A 217 -10.29 16.14 9.09
C ASN A 217 -9.64 15.10 8.16
N PHE A 218 -8.49 15.45 7.58
CA PHE A 218 -7.73 14.56 6.71
C PHE A 218 -6.23 14.72 6.98
N GLN A 219 -5.55 13.61 7.25
CA GLN A 219 -4.11 13.52 7.43
C GLN A 219 -3.51 12.72 6.29
N ARG A 220 -2.35 13.17 5.81
CA ARG A 220 -1.53 12.38 4.90
C ARG A 220 -0.98 11.15 5.62
N SER A 221 -0.88 10.03 4.92
CA SER A 221 -0.23 8.83 5.43
C SER A 221 1.24 9.09 5.77
N ASN A 222 1.78 8.33 6.71
CA ASN A 222 3.18 8.37 7.10
C ASN A 222 4.09 8.14 5.88
N GLN A 223 5.18 8.91 5.82
CA GLN A 223 6.24 8.66 4.86
C GLN A 223 6.93 7.34 5.20
N CYS A 224 7.34 6.59 4.17
CA CYS A 224 8.16 5.43 4.41
C CYS A 224 9.54 5.84 4.93
N THR A 225 9.95 5.25 6.05
CA THR A 225 11.21 5.57 6.74
C THR A 225 12.36 4.65 6.37
N LEU A 226 12.10 3.53 5.70
CA LEU A 226 13.13 2.56 5.31
C LEU A 226 14.04 3.09 4.20
N CYS A 227 13.56 4.02 3.38
CA CYS A 227 14.35 4.66 2.33
C CYS A 227 14.84 6.01 2.83
N LYS A 228 16.11 6.07 3.27
CA LYS A 228 16.77 7.35 3.53
C LYS A 228 16.97 8.10 2.22
N THR A 229 16.61 9.38 2.21
CA THR A 229 16.58 10.30 1.06
C THR A 229 17.88 11.01 0.80
#